data_AF-A0A6B3FT44-F1
#
_entry.id   AF-A0A6B3FT44-F1
#
_cell.length_a   1.000
_cell.length_b   1.000
_cell.length_c   1.000
_cell.angle_alpha   90.00
_cell.angle_beta   90.00
_cell.angle_gamma   90.00
#
_symmetry.space_group_name_H-M   'P 1'
#
loop_
_entity.id
_entity.type
_entity.pdbx_description
1 polymer ?
#
loop_
_entity_poly.entity_id
_entity_poly.type
_entity_poly.pdbx_seq_one_letter_code
_entity_poly.pdbx_strand_id
1 'polypeptide(L)'
;TPRYDGAFVSGLYARGPENTAGRQAVAALPNWTGLDLTAGGETYGPTSRVTGYRQTLLLRCGLVRTALTWTAADGRRTDLVYEVLADRNAPHGAAVRLRITPHWSGTATVTDRIDGRAARRMAQTGGGARPGAPGAMAVAFR
;
A
#
# COMPACT_ATOMS: atom_id res chain seq x y z
N THR A 1 17.47 -0.68 -7.72
CA THR A 1 17.16 0.63 -7.10
C THR A 1 16.24 0.40 -5.92
N PRO A 2 16.44 1.08 -4.78
CA PRO A 2 15.47 1.01 -3.67
C PRO A 2 14.09 1.40 -4.20
N ARG A 3 13.06 0.66 -3.81
CA ARG A 3 11.68 0.99 -4.17
C ARG A 3 11.31 2.28 -3.45
N TYR A 4 10.87 3.28 -4.20
CA TYR A 4 10.33 4.51 -3.65
C TYR A 4 8.80 4.40 -3.66
N ASP A 5 8.20 4.42 -2.49
CA ASP A 5 6.79 4.70 -2.28
C ASP A 5 6.64 5.92 -1.36
N GLY A 6 5.45 6.51 -1.35
CA GLY A 6 5.12 7.65 -0.50
C GLY A 6 3.68 8.05 -0.66
N ALA A 7 3.02 8.31 0.47
CA ALA A 7 1.71 8.95 0.53
C ALA A 7 1.90 10.38 1.05
N PHE A 8 1.30 11.35 0.37
CA PHE A 8 1.46 12.77 0.69
C PHE A 8 0.09 13.42 0.82
N VAL A 9 -0.03 14.36 1.74
CA VAL A 9 -1.22 15.20 1.92
C VAL A 9 -0.79 16.67 1.86
N SER A 10 -1.62 17.50 1.21
CA SER A 10 -1.37 18.93 1.12
C SER A 10 -1.31 19.56 2.53
N GLY A 11 -0.41 20.53 2.71
CA GLY A 11 -0.24 21.24 3.98
C GLY A 11 0.63 20.52 5.01
N LEU A 12 1.07 19.28 4.76
CA LEU A 12 1.93 18.54 5.68
C LEU A 12 3.40 18.68 5.32
N TYR A 13 4.10 19.53 6.07
CA TYR A 13 5.52 19.83 5.92
C TYR A 13 6.24 19.61 7.24
N ALA A 14 7.51 19.22 7.14
CA ALA A 14 8.37 19.03 8.29
C ALA A 14 9.74 19.69 8.07
N ARG A 15 10.33 20.16 9.15
CA ARG A 15 11.68 20.74 9.15
C ARG A 15 12.69 19.65 8.78
N GLY A 16 13.60 19.96 7.88
CA GLY A 16 14.72 19.07 7.55
C GLY A 16 15.74 18.98 8.70
N PRO A 17 16.74 18.10 8.58
CA PRO A 17 17.84 18.02 9.55
C PRO A 17 18.58 19.36 9.69
N GLU A 18 19.36 19.54 10.77
CA GLU A 18 20.03 20.81 11.10
C GLU A 18 20.84 21.40 9.93
N ASN A 19 21.50 20.54 9.14
CA ASN A 19 22.27 20.92 7.95
C ASN A 19 21.44 21.52 6.80
N THR A 20 20.12 21.59 6.92
CA THR A 20 19.24 22.19 5.92
C THR A 20 18.96 23.68 6.15
N ALA A 21 19.57 24.31 7.16
CA ALA A 21 19.33 25.70 7.56
C ALA A 21 17.85 25.98 7.85
N GLY A 22 17.18 25.03 8.50
CA GLY A 22 15.78 25.16 8.90
C GLY A 22 14.76 25.08 7.76
N ARG A 23 15.18 24.68 6.55
CA ARG A 23 14.25 24.48 5.42
C ARG A 23 13.22 23.40 5.73
N GLN A 24 12.02 23.58 5.20
CA GLN A 24 10.94 22.60 5.27
C GLN A 24 10.78 21.90 3.93
N ALA A 25 10.34 20.64 3.99
CA ALA A 25 9.97 19.86 2.82
C ALA A 25 8.71 19.06 3.13
N VAL A 26 8.04 18.60 2.07
CA VAL A 26 6.86 17.74 2.21
C VAL A 26 7.20 16.50 3.03
N ALA A 27 6.34 16.17 3.98
CA ALA A 27 6.44 14.97 4.78
C ALA A 27 5.63 13.83 4.14
N ALA A 28 6.12 12.60 4.25
CA ALA A 28 5.40 11.44 3.74
C ALA A 28 4.68 10.75 4.91
N LEU A 29 3.41 10.44 4.72
CA LEU A 29 2.62 9.57 5.58
C LEU A 29 3.10 8.12 5.48
N PRO A 30 2.78 7.26 6.46
CA PRO A 30 2.82 5.81 6.26
C PRO A 30 2.08 5.40 4.99
N ASN A 31 2.57 4.36 4.32
CA ASN A 31 1.90 3.86 3.12
C ASN A 31 0.62 3.11 3.53
N TRP A 32 -0.51 3.45 2.90
CA TRP A 32 -1.83 2.91 3.19
C TRP A 32 -2.31 1.91 2.14
N THR A 33 -1.57 1.71 1.06
CA THR A 33 -1.97 0.84 -0.06
C THR A 33 -1.49 -0.60 0.11
N GLY A 34 -1.04 -1.03 1.29
CA GLY A 34 -0.43 -2.35 1.49
C GLY A 34 -1.48 -3.45 1.68
N LEU A 35 -1.47 -4.47 0.82
CA LEU A 35 -2.16 -5.74 1.02
C LEU A 35 -1.18 -6.88 0.73
N ASP A 36 -0.81 -7.61 1.77
CA ASP A 36 0.10 -8.76 1.68
C ASP A 36 -0.73 -10.02 1.43
N LEU A 37 -0.48 -10.71 0.31
CA LEU A 37 -1.13 -11.97 -0.04
C LEU A 37 -0.16 -13.13 0.20
N THR A 38 -0.54 -14.07 1.06
CA THR A 38 0.22 -15.29 1.35
C THR A 38 -0.55 -16.53 0.88
N ALA A 39 0.11 -17.41 0.13
CA ALA A 39 -0.40 -18.70 -0.32
C ALA A 39 0.76 -19.69 -0.50
N GLY A 40 0.57 -20.96 -0.15
CA GLY A 40 1.61 -21.98 -0.31
C GLY A 40 2.88 -21.74 0.52
N GLY A 41 2.78 -21.00 1.62
CA GLY A 41 3.92 -20.60 2.45
C GLY A 41 4.76 -19.45 1.88
N GLU A 42 4.41 -18.92 0.71
CA GLU A 42 5.03 -17.74 0.12
C GLU A 42 4.11 -16.53 0.24
N THR A 43 4.68 -15.37 0.58
CA THR A 43 4.01 -14.07 0.43
C THR A 43 4.42 -13.46 -0.90
N TYR A 44 3.43 -13.06 -1.70
CA TYR A 44 3.67 -12.33 -2.96
C TYR A 44 4.53 -11.09 -2.70
N GLY A 45 5.59 -10.92 -3.49
CA GLY A 45 6.52 -9.83 -3.31
C GLY A 45 7.38 -9.53 -4.54
N PRO A 46 8.37 -8.61 -4.41
CA PRO A 46 9.19 -8.14 -5.53
C PRO A 46 9.99 -9.21 -6.27
N THR A 47 10.29 -10.32 -5.60
CA THR A 47 11.06 -11.45 -6.15
C THR A 47 10.17 -12.61 -6.58
N SER A 48 8.86 -12.49 -6.43
CA SER A 48 7.92 -13.56 -6.82
C SER A 48 7.91 -13.74 -8.33
N ARG A 49 7.69 -14.98 -8.77
CA ARG A 49 7.55 -15.30 -10.20
C ARG A 49 6.20 -14.77 -10.71
N VAL A 50 6.28 -13.82 -11.65
CA VAL A 50 5.13 -13.12 -12.21
C VAL A 50 5.11 -13.24 -13.74
N THR A 51 3.93 -13.47 -14.31
CA THR A 51 3.67 -13.38 -15.75
C THR A 51 2.47 -12.48 -16.02
N GLY A 52 2.32 -12.03 -17.27
CA GLY A 52 1.15 -11.23 -17.68
C GLY A 52 1.01 -9.88 -16.96
N TYR A 53 2.09 -9.32 -16.41
CA TYR A 53 2.06 -8.04 -15.71
C TYR A 53 1.61 -6.92 -16.64
N ARG A 54 0.58 -6.19 -16.23
CA ARG A 54 0.09 -4.99 -16.91
C ARG A 54 -0.37 -3.96 -15.89
N GLN A 55 0.24 -2.78 -15.92
CA GLN A 55 -0.22 -1.62 -15.16
C GLN A 55 -0.89 -0.61 -16.09
N THR A 56 -1.98 0.01 -15.63
CA THR A 56 -2.77 0.96 -16.41
C THR A 56 -3.26 2.08 -15.51
N LEU A 57 -3.01 3.31 -15.93
CA LEU A 57 -3.62 4.49 -15.33
C LEU A 57 -4.88 4.87 -16.11
N LEU A 58 -6.04 4.72 -15.47
CA LEU A 58 -7.33 5.12 -16.02
C LEU A 58 -7.60 6.58 -15.67
N LEU A 59 -7.13 7.49 -16.53
CA LEU A 59 -7.14 8.94 -16.30
C LEU A 59 -8.53 9.52 -15.98
N ARG A 60 -9.59 9.03 -16.66
CA ARG A 60 -10.96 9.49 -16.41
C ARG A 60 -11.45 9.16 -14.99
N CYS A 61 -11.01 8.04 -14.44
CA CYS A 61 -11.42 7.53 -13.14
C CYS A 61 -10.44 7.90 -12.01
N GLY A 62 -9.22 8.34 -12.33
CA GLY A 62 -8.16 8.54 -11.33
C GLY A 62 -7.71 7.23 -10.66
N LEU A 63 -7.76 6.12 -11.40
CA LEU A 63 -7.54 4.77 -10.88
C LEU A 63 -6.27 4.16 -11.48
N VAL A 64 -5.37 3.64 -10.64
CA VAL A 64 -4.25 2.79 -11.08
C VAL A 64 -4.66 1.33 -10.93
N ARG A 65 -4.65 0.58 -12.03
CA ARG A 65 -4.92 -0.86 -12.06
C ARG A 65 -3.66 -1.63 -12.43
N THR A 66 -3.28 -2.61 -11.63
CA THR A 66 -2.21 -3.56 -11.90
C THR A 66 -2.80 -4.96 -11.98
N ALA A 67 -2.62 -5.66 -13.10
CA ALA A 67 -3.06 -7.04 -13.29
C ALA A 67 -1.86 -7.93 -13.57
N LEU A 68 -1.83 -9.13 -13.01
CA LEU A 68 -0.75 -10.09 -13.20
C LEU A 68 -1.19 -11.51 -12.81
N THR A 69 -0.41 -12.51 -13.21
CA THR A 69 -0.46 -13.86 -12.65
C THR A 69 0.77 -14.07 -11.78
N TRP A 70 0.57 -14.41 -10.51
CA TRP A 70 1.62 -14.84 -9.59
C TRP A 70 1.65 -16.36 -9.51
N THR A 71 2.83 -16.97 -9.58
CA THR A 71 3.00 -18.41 -9.35
C THR A 71 3.97 -18.65 -8.21
N ALA A 72 3.45 -19.04 -7.04
CA ALA A 72 4.21 -19.32 -5.82
C ALA A 72 5.24 -20.45 -6.03
N ALA A 73 6.20 -20.57 -5.12
CA ALA A 73 7.30 -21.54 -5.16
C ALA A 73 6.81 -22.99 -5.23
N ASP A 74 5.68 -23.30 -4.59
CA ASP A 74 5.03 -24.61 -4.63
C ASP A 74 4.23 -24.88 -5.92
N GLY A 75 4.22 -23.93 -6.86
CA GLY A 75 3.54 -24.04 -8.16
C GLY A 75 2.12 -23.47 -8.19
N ARG A 76 1.55 -23.00 -7.07
CA ARG A 76 0.22 -22.40 -7.04
C ARG A 76 0.14 -21.14 -7.89
N ARG A 77 -0.70 -21.17 -8.92
CA ARG A 77 -0.95 -20.04 -9.82
C ARG A 77 -2.18 -19.24 -9.38
N THR A 78 -2.05 -17.92 -9.30
CA THR A 78 -3.11 -17.01 -8.85
C THR A 78 -3.13 -15.77 -9.74
N ASP A 79 -4.29 -15.44 -10.32
CA ASP A 79 -4.45 -14.17 -11.02
C ASP A 79 -4.83 -13.07 -10.02
N LEU A 80 -4.12 -11.94 -10.10
CA LEU A 80 -4.29 -10.79 -9.21
C LEU A 80 -4.68 -9.56 -10.03
N VAL A 81 -5.68 -8.83 -9.52
CA VAL A 81 -5.99 -7.48 -9.98
C VAL A 81 -5.98 -6.53 -8.79
N TYR A 82 -5.04 -5.60 -8.80
CA TYR A 82 -4.83 -4.57 -7.79
C TYR A 82 -5.29 -3.22 -8.29
N GLU A 83 -6.06 -2.51 -7.49
CA GLU A 83 -6.65 -1.22 -7.85
C GLU A 83 -6.47 -0.24 -6.70
N VAL A 84 -5.95 0.96 -7.00
CA VAL A 84 -5.71 2.03 -6.02
C VAL A 84 -6.29 3.33 -6.56
N LEU A 85 -7.11 3.99 -5.72
CA LEU A 85 -7.69 5.30 -6.01
C LEU A 85 -7.55 6.23 -4.81
N ALA A 86 -7.30 7.51 -5.07
CA ALA A 86 -7.55 8.60 -4.13
C ALA A 86 -8.82 9.32 -4.59
N ASP A 87 -9.82 9.44 -3.72
CA ASP A 87 -11.15 9.92 -4.09
C ASP A 87 -11.10 11.45 -4.33
N ARG A 88 -11.65 11.88 -5.47
CA ARG A 88 -11.76 13.31 -5.81
C ARG A 88 -12.94 13.99 -5.12
N ASN A 89 -13.96 13.23 -4.74
CA ASN A 89 -15.17 13.73 -4.09
C ASN A 89 -15.04 13.73 -2.55
N ALA A 90 -14.11 12.94 -2.01
CA ALA A 90 -13.77 12.89 -0.60
C ALA A 90 -12.26 13.13 -0.43
N PRO A 91 -11.79 14.37 -0.15
CA PRO A 91 -10.37 14.74 -0.14
C PRO A 91 -9.47 13.95 0.82
N HIS A 92 -10.06 13.26 1.80
CA HIS A 92 -9.37 12.39 2.76
C HIS A 92 -9.75 10.90 2.60
N GLY A 93 -10.51 10.58 1.56
CA GLY A 93 -10.92 9.24 1.20
C GLY A 93 -10.01 8.64 0.14
N ALA A 94 -9.61 7.40 0.35
CA ALA A 94 -8.87 6.62 -0.64
C ALA A 94 -9.21 5.15 -0.45
N ALA A 95 -9.02 4.34 -1.49
CA ALA A 95 -9.35 2.93 -1.44
C ALA A 95 -8.34 2.08 -2.20
N VAL A 96 -8.19 0.86 -1.70
CA VAL A 96 -7.45 -0.21 -2.34
C VAL A 96 -8.36 -1.42 -2.51
N ARG A 97 -8.29 -2.08 -3.66
CA ARG A 97 -9.01 -3.34 -3.94
C ARG A 97 -8.04 -4.35 -4.52
N LEU A 98 -8.04 -5.54 -3.92
CA LEU A 98 -7.37 -6.72 -4.46
C LEU A 98 -8.42 -7.77 -4.84
N ARG A 99 -8.47 -8.16 -6.11
CA ARG A 99 -9.19 -9.34 -6.57
C ARG A 99 -8.20 -10.48 -6.74
N ILE A 100 -8.55 -11.63 -6.17
CA ILE A 100 -7.75 -12.85 -6.17
C ILE A 100 -8.54 -13.93 -6.89
N THR A 101 -7.97 -14.52 -7.93
CA THR A 101 -8.57 -15.66 -8.65
C THR A 101 -7.57 -16.82 -8.62
N PRO A 102 -7.68 -17.73 -7.63
CA PRO A 102 -6.78 -18.87 -7.51
C PRO A 102 -7.13 -19.96 -8.52
N HIS A 103 -6.10 -20.60 -9.09
CA HIS A 103 -6.24 -21.81 -9.93
C HIS A 103 -5.95 -23.09 -9.12
N TRP A 104 -6.26 -23.04 -7.83
CA TRP A 104 -5.95 -24.06 -6.84
C TRP A 104 -6.96 -23.96 -5.67
N SER A 105 -7.04 -25.02 -4.88
CA SER A 105 -7.89 -25.09 -3.68
C SER A 105 -7.05 -25.04 -2.41
N GLY A 106 -7.57 -24.38 -1.37
CA GLY A 106 -6.94 -24.28 -0.05
C GLY A 106 -7.04 -22.88 0.54
N THR A 107 -6.14 -22.57 1.48
CA THR A 107 -6.13 -21.30 2.20
C THR A 107 -5.20 -20.27 1.54
N ALA A 108 -5.70 -19.04 1.40
CA ALA A 108 -4.93 -17.83 1.20
C ALA A 108 -5.16 -16.89 2.39
N THR A 109 -4.13 -16.13 2.78
CA THR A 109 -4.23 -15.08 3.79
C THR A 109 -4.00 -13.73 3.13
N VAL A 110 -4.87 -12.76 3.42
CA VAL A 110 -4.68 -11.36 3.02
C VAL A 110 -4.53 -10.54 4.30
N THR A 111 -3.45 -9.77 4.38
CA THR A 111 -3.19 -8.86 5.50
C THR A 111 -3.14 -7.44 4.97
N ASP A 112 -4.02 -6.56 5.46
CA ASP A 112 -3.91 -5.14 5.23
C ASP A 112 -2.82 -4.51 6.11
N ARG A 113 -2.10 -3.55 5.54
CA ARG A 113 -0.93 -2.96 6.20
C ARG A 113 -0.87 -1.45 6.02
N ILE A 114 -0.77 -0.75 7.14
CA ILE A 114 -0.25 0.62 7.19
C ILE A 114 1.27 0.54 7.42
N ASP A 115 2.06 0.81 6.39
CA ASP A 115 3.52 0.65 6.45
C ASP A 115 4.20 1.96 6.88
N GLY A 116 4.55 2.04 8.15
CA GLY A 116 5.29 3.16 8.72
C GLY A 116 6.69 3.37 8.15
N ARG A 117 7.29 2.37 7.49
CA ARG A 117 8.62 2.50 6.87
C ARG A 117 8.65 3.50 5.70
N ALA A 118 7.50 3.74 5.07
CA ALA A 118 7.36 4.74 4.01
C ALA A 118 7.26 6.18 4.55
N ALA A 119 7.01 6.36 5.85
CA ALA A 119 6.90 7.67 6.47
C ALA A 119 8.25 8.40 6.44
N ARG A 120 8.22 9.72 6.21
CA ARG A 120 9.44 10.54 6.14
C ARG A 120 9.23 11.87 6.82
N ARG A 121 10.22 12.25 7.62
CA ARG A 121 10.22 13.49 8.43
C ARG A 121 9.06 13.52 9.44
N MET A 122 8.57 12.35 9.81
CA MET A 122 7.54 12.13 10.82
C MET A 122 7.90 10.84 11.58
N ALA A 123 7.51 10.78 12.84
CA ALA A 123 7.66 9.59 13.67
C ALA A 123 6.28 9.09 14.11
N GLN A 124 6.05 7.79 14.02
CA GLN A 124 4.86 7.19 14.60
C GLN A 124 4.90 7.33 16.12
N THR A 125 3.80 7.80 16.71
CA THR A 125 3.64 7.99 18.16
C THR A 125 2.63 7.02 18.77
N GLY A 126 1.83 6.36 17.93
CA GLY A 126 0.87 5.37 18.37
C GLY A 126 0.22 4.63 17.20
N GLY A 127 -0.46 3.55 17.50
CA GLY A 127 -1.21 2.77 16.53
C GLY A 127 -2.07 1.72 17.20
N GLY A 128 -3.22 1.38 16.62
CA GLY A 128 -4.06 0.30 17.11
C GLY A 128 -5.47 0.35 16.54
N ALA A 129 -6.29 -0.62 16.95
CA ALA A 129 -7.70 -0.63 16.61
C ALA A 129 -8.39 0.65 17.08
N ARG A 130 -9.18 1.27 16.20
CA ARG A 130 -9.92 2.48 16.51
C ARG A 130 -11.16 2.12 17.36
N PRO A 131 -11.31 2.67 18.58
CA PRO A 131 -12.49 2.43 19.40
C PRO A 131 -13.77 2.86 18.67
N GLY A 132 -14.81 2.02 18.73
CA GLY A 132 -16.11 2.28 18.10
C GLY A 132 -16.15 2.12 16.57
N ALA A 133 -15.07 1.67 15.93
CA ALA A 133 -15.01 1.43 14.49
C ALA A 133 -14.37 0.06 14.19
N PRO A 134 -15.17 -1.03 14.18
CA PRO A 134 -14.66 -2.37 13.91
C PRO A 134 -13.88 -2.45 12.59
N GLY A 135 -12.71 -3.07 12.62
CA GLY A 135 -11.83 -3.20 11.45
C GLY A 135 -11.07 -1.93 11.06
N ALA A 136 -11.29 -0.79 11.74
CA ALA A 136 -10.52 0.42 11.48
C ALA A 136 -9.28 0.48 12.38
N MET A 137 -8.15 0.90 11.79
CA MET A 137 -6.91 1.19 12.51
C MET A 137 -6.71 2.70 12.62
N ALA A 138 -6.33 3.17 13.80
CA ALA A 138 -5.84 4.53 14.01
C ALA A 138 -4.31 4.49 14.07
N VAL A 139 -3.65 5.45 13.41
CA VAL A 139 -2.20 5.62 13.47
C VAL A 139 -1.94 7.08 13.81
N ALA A 140 -1.13 7.30 14.84
CA ALA A 140 -0.75 8.64 15.30
C ALA A 140 0.71 8.91 14.94
N PHE A 141 1.00 10.16 14.61
CA PHE A 141 2.33 10.59 14.19
C PHE A 141 2.62 12.01 14.69
N ARG A 142 3.91 12.35 14.76
CA ARG A 142 4.43 13.69 15.05
C ARG A 142 5.55 14.07 14.10
#